data_AF-A0A6N6VX10-F1
#
_entry.id   AF-A0A6N6VX10-F1
#
_cell.length_a   1.000
_cell.length_b   1.000
_cell.length_c   1.000
_cell.angle_alpha   90.00
_cell.angle_beta   90.00
_cell.angle_gamma   90.00
#
_symmetry.space_group_name_H-M   'P 1'
#
loop_
_entity.id
_entity.type
_entity.pdbx_description
1 polymer ?
#
loop_
_entity_poly.entity_id
_entity_poly.type
_entity_poly.pdbx_seq_one_letter_code
_entity_poly.pdbx_strand_id
1 'polypeptide(L)'
;MRIMPLFVVTGAHGFIGTNVVEKILGMDPELLGFEKTKNLKFSNFDENAHQEKGCSVIATDLSNSISRATARRFLGSARYQYVDYTELISYLEKLPEKPDAVIHNGACSSTTETDPNIFLKLNLEYSQALWNYCSKNNIPFIYASSAATYGDGTLGFSDKKEDCEKYTSLNLYGKSKLDFDIWTLKQKVTPPTWFGLRYFNVFGQFESHKGGQASMVFHGYNQATRTGKIKLFESNSLQYKAGEQLRDFVYIDDLIEVTMDLIRMSITRKKSPNQISLPENGLFLNIGRGVAESWNTLAKEVFSALSMPESIEYIPMPDNIIKQYQNYTCADLSTLRSIGISHEFVSLKAGVTKYVQKHLMRGQ
;
A
#
# COMPACT_ATOMS: atom_id res chain seq x y z
N MET A 1 -18.20 25.43 -10.06
CA MET A 1 -16.85 24.97 -10.45
C MET A 1 -16.20 24.47 -9.18
N ARG A 2 -15.83 23.20 -9.11
CA ARG A 2 -15.23 22.56 -7.94
C ARG A 2 -14.08 23.42 -7.40
N ILE A 3 -14.13 23.77 -6.13
CA ILE A 3 -13.14 24.67 -5.52
C ILE A 3 -11.85 23.92 -5.19
N MET A 4 -11.91 22.60 -4.91
CA MET A 4 -10.75 21.82 -4.46
C MET A 4 -10.78 20.35 -4.92
N PRO A 5 -9.62 19.73 -5.21
CA PRO A 5 -9.53 18.29 -5.48
C PRO A 5 -10.03 17.44 -4.32
N LEU A 6 -10.69 16.32 -4.61
CA LEU A 6 -11.22 15.37 -3.62
C LEU A 6 -10.75 13.95 -3.91
N PHE A 7 -10.15 13.32 -2.93
CA PHE A 7 -9.73 11.93 -2.98
C PHE A 7 -10.52 11.08 -1.98
N VAL A 8 -10.76 9.82 -2.33
CA VAL A 8 -11.21 8.81 -1.37
C VAL A 8 -10.04 7.91 -1.06
N VAL A 9 -9.74 7.71 0.22
CA VAL A 9 -8.73 6.75 0.67
C VAL A 9 -9.40 5.74 1.58
N THR A 10 -9.36 4.46 1.20
CA THR A 10 -9.86 3.37 2.05
C THR A 10 -8.69 2.69 2.75
N GLY A 11 -8.90 2.14 3.95
CA GLY A 11 -7.79 1.67 4.79
C GLY A 11 -6.91 2.85 5.23
N ALA A 12 -7.53 4.03 5.33
CA ALA A 12 -6.90 5.32 5.56
C ALA A 12 -6.14 5.41 6.89
N HIS A 13 -6.52 4.62 7.89
CA HIS A 13 -5.81 4.55 9.18
C HIS A 13 -4.87 3.35 9.27
N GLY A 14 -4.78 2.53 8.23
CA GLY A 14 -3.78 1.47 8.11
C GLY A 14 -2.38 2.02 7.79
N PHE A 15 -1.40 1.13 7.71
CA PHE A 15 -0.01 1.48 7.44
C PHE A 15 0.17 2.30 6.15
N ILE A 16 -0.21 1.75 4.99
CA ILE A 16 -0.05 2.44 3.70
C ILE A 16 -1.03 3.61 3.58
N GLY A 17 -2.29 3.40 3.98
CA GLY A 17 -3.32 4.43 3.85
C GLY A 17 -3.01 5.71 4.64
N THR A 18 -2.49 5.60 5.86
CA THR A 18 -2.11 6.79 6.67
C THR A 18 -1.06 7.61 5.94
N ASN A 19 -0.06 6.96 5.38
CA ASN A 19 0.98 7.63 4.60
C ASN A 19 0.43 8.29 3.32
N VAL A 20 -0.53 7.65 2.63
CA VAL A 20 -1.22 8.24 1.47
C VAL A 20 -2.00 9.49 1.88
N VAL A 21 -2.77 9.42 2.98
CA VAL A 21 -3.57 10.55 3.48
C VAL A 21 -2.67 11.72 3.86
N GLU A 22 -1.62 11.49 4.66
CA GLU A 22 -0.68 12.54 5.05
C GLU A 22 -0.01 13.20 3.84
N LYS A 23 0.39 12.40 2.84
CA LYS A 23 1.00 12.93 1.62
C LYS A 23 0.02 13.78 0.82
N ILE A 24 -1.22 13.31 0.58
CA ILE A 24 -2.23 14.05 -0.17
C ILE A 24 -2.60 15.37 0.52
N LEU A 25 -2.77 15.35 1.85
CA LEU A 25 -3.12 16.54 2.62
C LEU A 25 -1.98 17.57 2.67
N GLY A 26 -0.74 17.10 2.68
CA GLY A 26 0.46 17.96 2.74
C GLY A 26 0.95 18.49 1.40
N MET A 27 0.46 17.96 0.27
CA MET A 27 0.92 18.34 -1.08
C MET A 27 0.14 19.53 -1.66
N ASP A 28 0.84 20.31 -2.48
CA ASP A 28 0.21 21.28 -3.37
C ASP A 28 -0.57 20.54 -4.48
N PRO A 29 -1.87 20.82 -4.68
CA PRO A 29 -2.65 20.30 -5.79
C PRO A 29 -1.96 20.39 -7.16
N GLU A 30 -1.14 21.42 -7.41
CA GLU A 30 -0.42 21.58 -8.66
C GLU A 30 0.50 20.38 -8.96
N LEU A 31 1.11 19.80 -7.91
CA LEU A 31 1.96 18.62 -8.04
C LEU A 31 1.20 17.36 -8.46
N LEU A 32 -0.13 17.33 -8.28
CA LEU A 32 -1.00 16.25 -8.74
C LEU A 32 -1.66 16.56 -10.10
N GLY A 33 -1.27 17.66 -10.76
CA GLY A 33 -1.79 18.06 -12.07
C GLY A 33 -3.07 18.89 -12.01
N PHE A 34 -3.37 19.54 -10.88
CA PHE A 34 -4.45 20.53 -10.78
C PHE A 34 -3.96 21.94 -11.13
N GLU A 35 -4.86 22.79 -11.61
CA GLU A 35 -4.49 24.16 -11.96
C GLU A 35 -4.30 25.03 -10.71
N LYS A 36 -3.38 25.99 -10.79
CA LYS A 36 -3.15 27.00 -9.76
C LYS A 36 -4.40 27.85 -9.55
N THR A 37 -5.11 27.65 -8.46
CA THR A 37 -6.22 28.53 -8.06
C THR A 37 -5.73 29.55 -7.03
N LYS A 38 -5.95 30.85 -7.31
CA LYS A 38 -5.45 31.96 -6.48
C LYS A 38 -6.06 32.04 -5.07
N ASN A 39 -7.07 31.24 -4.77
CA ASN A 39 -7.80 31.24 -3.50
C ASN A 39 -8.17 29.80 -3.10
N LEU A 40 -7.20 29.00 -2.65
CA LEU A 40 -7.52 27.76 -1.95
C LEU A 40 -7.93 28.13 -0.52
N LYS A 41 -9.23 28.34 -0.32
CA LYS A 41 -9.82 28.44 1.02
C LYS A 41 -10.48 27.11 1.35
N PHE A 42 -10.09 26.51 2.47
CA PHE A 42 -10.75 25.32 3.00
C PHE A 42 -12.10 25.70 3.61
N SER A 43 -13.15 25.10 3.08
CA SER A 43 -14.43 24.85 3.75
C SER A 43 -15.16 23.81 2.86
N ASN A 44 -15.53 22.64 3.36
CA ASN A 44 -16.83 22.47 4.01
C ASN A 44 -16.83 21.28 4.99
N PHE A 45 -15.90 21.26 5.93
CA PHE A 45 -16.13 20.60 7.21
C PHE A 45 -15.59 21.55 8.25
N ASP A 46 -16.41 22.56 8.57
CA ASP A 46 -16.06 23.44 9.67
C ASP A 46 -17.14 23.35 10.72
N GLU A 47 -16.80 23.64 11.96
CA GLU A 47 -17.74 24.52 12.65
C GLU A 47 -17.20 25.94 12.73
N ASN A 48 -15.91 26.24 12.97
CA ASN A 48 -15.33 27.61 12.84
C ASN A 48 -13.76 27.76 12.83
N ALA A 49 -12.94 27.04 12.05
CA ALA A 49 -11.57 27.47 11.73
C ALA A 49 -10.98 26.96 10.39
N HIS A 50 -10.31 27.88 9.69
CA HIS A 50 -9.70 27.74 8.37
C HIS A 50 -8.41 26.90 8.33
N GLN A 51 -8.36 25.96 7.38
CA GLN A 51 -7.10 25.50 6.76
C GLN A 51 -6.89 26.24 5.43
N GLU A 52 -5.64 26.54 5.06
CA GLU A 52 -5.38 27.43 3.92
C GLU A 52 -4.65 26.74 2.74
N LYS A 53 -4.30 25.45 2.81
CA LYS A 53 -3.57 24.73 1.73
C LYS A 53 -3.83 23.20 1.73
N GLY A 54 -3.97 22.57 0.56
CA GLY A 54 -3.96 21.10 0.38
C GLY A 54 -5.10 20.53 -0.50
N CYS A 55 -5.15 19.21 -0.63
CA CYS A 55 -6.27 18.47 -1.23
C CYS A 55 -7.29 18.01 -0.17
N SER A 56 -8.53 17.70 -0.56
CA SER A 56 -9.55 17.15 0.33
C SER A 56 -9.55 15.61 0.31
N VAL A 57 -9.77 14.99 1.47
CA VAL A 57 -9.82 13.53 1.60
C VAL A 57 -11.11 13.08 2.29
N ILE A 58 -11.77 12.08 1.72
CA ILE A 58 -12.74 11.21 2.42
C ILE A 58 -11.99 9.92 2.79
N ALA A 59 -11.84 9.69 4.08
CA ALA A 59 -11.25 8.50 4.66
C ALA A 59 -12.33 7.47 5.01
N THR A 60 -11.99 6.20 4.84
CA THR A 60 -12.81 5.10 5.34
C THR A 60 -11.93 3.93 5.74
N ASP A 61 -12.41 3.10 6.64
CA ASP A 61 -11.75 1.86 7.01
C ASP A 61 -12.76 0.75 7.32
N LEU A 62 -12.31 -0.49 7.16
CA LEU A 62 -13.08 -1.68 7.50
C LEU A 62 -13.37 -1.73 9.01
N SER A 63 -14.45 -2.38 9.42
CA SER A 63 -14.78 -2.58 10.84
C SER A 63 -13.59 -3.14 11.63
N ASN A 64 -13.36 -2.64 12.84
CA ASN A 64 -12.28 -3.02 13.78
C ASN A 64 -10.85 -2.58 13.42
N SER A 65 -10.67 -1.82 12.33
CA SER A 65 -9.33 -1.43 11.85
C SER A 65 -8.60 -0.39 12.70
N ILE A 66 -9.30 0.44 13.48
CA ILE A 66 -8.74 1.38 14.48
C ILE A 66 -9.95 2.10 15.11
N SER A 67 -9.95 2.34 16.43
CA SER A 67 -11.00 3.18 17.02
C SER A 67 -10.88 4.61 16.47
N ARG A 68 -12.01 5.31 16.24
CA ARG A 68 -12.03 6.74 15.83
C ARG A 68 -11.09 7.62 16.69
N ALA A 69 -10.86 7.24 17.94
CA ALA A 69 -9.94 7.92 18.86
C ALA A 69 -8.47 7.75 18.46
N THR A 70 -8.07 6.57 18.02
CA THR A 70 -6.70 6.29 17.53
C THR A 70 -6.48 6.91 16.15
N ALA A 71 -7.48 6.90 15.26
CA ALA A 71 -7.48 7.60 13.97
C ALA A 71 -7.18 9.11 14.10
N ARG A 72 -7.89 9.79 15.02
CA ARG A 72 -7.65 11.21 15.35
C ARG A 72 -6.24 11.49 15.87
N ARG A 73 -5.59 10.50 16.51
CA ARG A 73 -4.26 10.64 17.12
C ARG A 73 -3.13 10.70 16.08
N PHE A 74 -3.31 10.06 14.92
CA PHE A 74 -2.26 9.99 13.89
C PHE A 74 -2.33 11.10 12.85
N LEU A 75 -3.53 11.53 12.44
CA LEU A 75 -3.73 12.45 11.31
C LEU A 75 -4.09 13.90 11.72
N GLY A 76 -4.29 14.15 13.03
CA GLY A 76 -4.85 15.41 13.52
C GLY A 76 -6.35 15.54 13.22
N SER A 77 -7.13 16.00 14.19
CA SER A 77 -8.58 15.83 14.23
C SER A 77 -9.42 16.70 13.27
N ALA A 78 -8.87 17.27 12.20
CA ALA A 78 -9.60 18.25 11.37
C ALA A 78 -9.25 18.27 9.86
N ARG A 79 -8.51 17.30 9.31
CA ARG A 79 -8.00 17.41 7.92
C ARG A 79 -8.77 16.62 6.86
N TYR A 80 -9.65 15.70 7.25
CA TYR A 80 -10.37 14.81 6.33
C TYR A 80 -11.74 14.42 6.88
N GLN A 81 -12.65 14.03 5.99
CA GLN A 81 -13.97 13.51 6.36
C GLN A 81 -13.91 12.00 6.53
N TYR A 82 -14.41 11.48 7.65
CA TYR A 82 -14.53 10.03 7.84
C TYR A 82 -15.94 9.54 7.50
N VAL A 83 -16.02 8.47 6.72
CA VAL A 83 -17.26 7.74 6.42
C VAL A 83 -17.01 6.27 6.69
N ASP A 84 -17.95 5.59 7.37
CA ASP A 84 -17.83 4.14 7.58
C ASP A 84 -17.86 3.39 6.25
N TYR A 85 -17.08 2.32 6.12
CA TYR A 85 -16.94 1.60 4.85
C TYR A 85 -18.28 1.03 4.36
N THR A 86 -19.18 0.67 5.28
CA THR A 86 -20.52 0.17 4.95
C THR A 86 -21.40 1.24 4.31
N GLU A 87 -21.15 2.52 4.62
CA GLU A 87 -21.93 3.65 4.14
C GLU A 87 -21.25 4.37 2.97
N LEU A 88 -19.96 4.12 2.72
CA LEU A 88 -19.13 4.90 1.79
C LEU A 88 -19.79 5.05 0.41
N ILE A 89 -20.20 3.96 -0.23
CA ILE A 89 -20.77 4.03 -1.59
C ILE A 89 -22.03 4.90 -1.59
N SER A 90 -22.94 4.67 -0.64
CA SER A 90 -24.19 5.44 -0.53
C SER A 90 -23.93 6.94 -0.24
N TYR A 91 -22.88 7.24 0.52
CA TYR A 91 -22.44 8.60 0.77
C TYR A 91 -21.89 9.26 -0.50
N LEU A 92 -21.03 8.55 -1.24
CA LEU A 92 -20.43 9.05 -2.48
C LEU A 92 -21.48 9.25 -3.60
N GLU A 93 -22.52 8.42 -3.65
CA GLU A 93 -23.64 8.60 -4.58
C GLU A 93 -24.39 9.91 -4.35
N LYS A 94 -24.55 10.33 -3.10
CA LYS A 94 -25.21 11.58 -2.69
C LYS A 94 -24.34 12.82 -2.89
N LEU A 95 -23.03 12.68 -3.11
CA LEU A 95 -22.15 13.83 -3.33
C LEU A 95 -22.51 14.54 -4.64
N PRO A 96 -22.61 15.89 -4.63
CA PRO A 96 -22.89 16.68 -5.83
C PRO A 96 -21.74 16.59 -6.83
N GLU A 97 -20.50 16.50 -6.35
CA GLU A 97 -19.30 16.34 -7.17
C GLU A 97 -18.60 15.03 -6.83
N LYS A 98 -18.25 14.26 -7.85
CA LYS A 98 -17.61 12.95 -7.69
C LYS A 98 -16.13 13.10 -7.34
N PRO A 99 -15.52 12.15 -6.59
CA PRO A 99 -14.07 12.17 -6.32
C PRO A 99 -13.22 12.22 -7.59
N ASP A 100 -12.05 12.83 -7.48
CA ASP A 100 -11.05 12.90 -8.56
C ASP A 100 -10.30 11.57 -8.73
N ALA A 101 -10.08 10.82 -7.64
CA ALA A 101 -9.61 9.44 -7.66
C ALA A 101 -9.99 8.70 -6.37
N VAL A 102 -10.01 7.38 -6.44
CA VAL A 102 -10.14 6.48 -5.29
C VAL A 102 -8.85 5.67 -5.13
N ILE A 103 -8.27 5.73 -3.93
CA ILE A 103 -7.08 4.96 -3.52
C ILE A 103 -7.53 3.90 -2.52
N HIS A 104 -7.61 2.66 -2.97
CA HIS A 104 -8.17 1.53 -2.25
C HIS A 104 -7.10 0.66 -1.58
N ASN A 105 -6.72 0.99 -0.33
CA ASN A 105 -5.82 0.18 0.49
C ASN A 105 -6.54 -0.70 1.53
N GLY A 106 -7.85 -0.54 1.71
CA GLY A 106 -8.62 -1.22 2.75
C GLY A 106 -8.83 -2.70 2.44
N ALA A 107 -8.27 -3.57 3.26
CA ALA A 107 -8.41 -5.02 3.16
C ALA A 107 -8.13 -5.69 4.51
N CYS A 108 -8.66 -6.89 4.72
CA CYS A 108 -8.07 -7.80 5.69
C CYS A 108 -6.70 -8.25 5.16
N SER A 109 -5.63 -7.80 5.81
CA SER A 109 -4.24 -8.08 5.41
C SER A 109 -3.56 -9.16 6.25
N SER A 110 -4.32 -9.83 7.13
CA SER A 110 -3.78 -10.88 8.01
C SER A 110 -3.56 -12.16 7.22
N THR A 111 -2.31 -12.61 7.09
CA THR A 111 -1.97 -13.91 6.46
C THR A 111 -2.28 -15.11 7.35
N THR A 112 -2.63 -14.87 8.62
CA THR A 112 -3.01 -15.90 9.60
C THR A 112 -4.52 -15.99 9.82
N GLU A 113 -5.31 -15.12 9.18
CA GLU A 113 -6.76 -15.26 9.18
C GLU A 113 -7.17 -16.50 8.38
N THR A 114 -8.08 -17.29 8.95
CA THR A 114 -8.48 -18.60 8.43
C THR A 114 -9.92 -18.63 7.92
N ASP A 115 -10.74 -17.62 8.21
CA ASP A 115 -12.12 -17.54 7.71
C ASP A 115 -12.16 -17.01 6.26
N PRO A 116 -12.46 -17.86 5.26
CA PRO A 116 -12.55 -17.42 3.86
C PRO A 116 -13.69 -16.40 3.63
N ASN A 117 -14.73 -16.38 4.47
CA ASN A 117 -15.85 -15.45 4.30
C ASN A 117 -15.43 -14.01 4.59
N ILE A 118 -14.47 -13.81 5.51
CA ILE A 118 -13.89 -12.50 5.79
C ILE A 118 -13.19 -11.97 4.54
N PHE A 119 -12.39 -12.80 3.87
CA PHE A 119 -11.69 -12.42 2.64
C PHE A 119 -12.65 -12.19 1.47
N LEU A 120 -13.66 -13.05 1.31
CA LEU A 120 -14.71 -12.85 0.30
C LEU A 120 -15.38 -11.49 0.48
N LYS A 121 -15.88 -11.20 1.69
CA LYS A 121 -16.62 -9.98 1.98
C LYS A 121 -15.75 -8.72 1.92
N LEU A 122 -14.62 -8.74 2.64
CA LEU A 122 -13.83 -7.52 2.88
C LEU A 122 -12.76 -7.25 1.82
N ASN A 123 -12.26 -8.28 1.13
CA ASN A 123 -11.23 -8.11 0.11
C ASN A 123 -11.80 -8.21 -1.31
N LEU A 124 -12.69 -9.17 -1.59
CA LEU A 124 -13.20 -9.36 -2.94
C LEU A 124 -14.44 -8.49 -3.22
N GLU A 125 -15.55 -8.75 -2.54
CA GLU A 125 -16.85 -8.09 -2.78
C GLU A 125 -16.76 -6.58 -2.57
N TYR A 126 -16.07 -6.13 -1.51
CA TYR A 126 -15.88 -4.70 -1.25
C TYR A 126 -15.06 -4.00 -2.34
N SER A 127 -13.99 -4.64 -2.85
CA SER A 127 -13.20 -4.12 -3.98
C SER A 127 -14.02 -4.06 -5.26
N GLN A 128 -14.85 -5.08 -5.53
CA GLN A 128 -15.76 -5.12 -6.68
C GLN A 128 -16.80 -3.98 -6.61
N ALA A 129 -17.35 -3.72 -5.42
CA ALA A 129 -18.31 -2.64 -5.23
C ALA A 129 -17.70 -1.26 -5.51
N LEU A 130 -16.48 -1.01 -5.03
CA LEU A 130 -15.74 0.23 -5.31
C LEU A 130 -15.33 0.34 -6.78
N TRP A 131 -14.87 -0.75 -7.40
CA TRP A 131 -14.57 -0.81 -8.83
C TRP A 131 -15.79 -0.43 -9.68
N ASN A 132 -16.95 -1.03 -9.39
CA ASN A 132 -18.19 -0.77 -10.10
C ASN A 132 -18.63 0.69 -9.94
N TYR A 133 -18.52 1.25 -8.72
CA TYR A 133 -18.77 2.66 -8.46
C TYR A 133 -17.85 3.57 -9.29
N CYS A 134 -16.54 3.28 -9.31
CA CYS A 134 -15.55 4.06 -10.04
C CYS A 134 -15.76 3.98 -11.56
N SER A 135 -16.06 2.79 -12.07
CA SER A 135 -16.37 2.54 -13.49
C SER A 135 -17.60 3.32 -13.93
N LYS A 136 -18.70 3.26 -13.15
CA LYS A 136 -19.96 3.97 -13.42
C LYS A 136 -19.79 5.49 -13.45
N ASN A 137 -18.92 6.03 -12.60
CA ASN A 137 -18.76 7.48 -12.40
C ASN A 137 -17.51 8.06 -13.07
N ASN A 138 -16.81 7.28 -13.90
CA ASN A 138 -15.59 7.71 -14.59
C ASN A 138 -14.51 8.25 -13.62
N ILE A 139 -14.26 7.50 -12.54
CA ILE A 139 -13.30 7.87 -11.48
C ILE A 139 -12.09 6.93 -11.57
N PRO A 140 -10.85 7.45 -11.67
CA PRO A 140 -9.65 6.64 -11.55
C PRO A 140 -9.58 5.81 -10.27
N PHE A 141 -9.09 4.58 -10.38
CA PHE A 141 -9.08 3.59 -9.30
C PHE A 141 -7.70 2.96 -9.11
N ILE A 142 -7.02 3.31 -8.03
CA ILE A 142 -5.71 2.74 -7.67
C ILE A 142 -5.94 1.84 -6.47
N TYR A 143 -5.55 0.57 -6.52
CA TYR A 143 -5.82 -0.37 -5.44
C TYR A 143 -4.60 -1.20 -5.05
N ALA A 144 -4.60 -1.61 -3.79
CA ALA A 144 -3.59 -2.49 -3.22
C ALA A 144 -3.81 -3.95 -3.63
N SER A 145 -2.94 -4.47 -4.49
CA SER A 145 -2.70 -5.90 -4.67
C SER A 145 -1.49 -6.34 -3.83
N SER A 146 -0.87 -7.48 -4.13
CA SER A 146 0.20 -8.04 -3.30
C SER A 146 1.15 -8.93 -4.09
N ALA A 147 2.42 -8.95 -3.72
CA ALA A 147 3.37 -9.96 -4.20
C ALA A 147 3.02 -11.39 -3.73
N ALA A 148 2.11 -11.54 -2.76
CA ALA A 148 1.55 -12.84 -2.37
C ALA A 148 0.71 -13.50 -3.50
N THR A 149 0.31 -12.72 -4.51
CA THR A 149 -0.39 -13.24 -5.70
C THR A 149 0.48 -14.24 -6.46
N TYR A 150 1.80 -14.04 -6.47
CA TYR A 150 2.80 -14.85 -7.18
C TYR A 150 3.05 -16.24 -6.60
N GLY A 151 2.45 -16.58 -5.46
CA GLY A 151 2.64 -17.91 -4.86
C GLY A 151 4.06 -18.11 -4.35
N ASP A 152 4.65 -19.26 -4.65
CA ASP A 152 6.04 -19.58 -4.26
C ASP A 152 7.11 -18.87 -5.12
N GLY A 153 6.70 -18.13 -6.16
CA GLY A 153 7.60 -17.39 -7.04
C GLY A 153 8.26 -18.23 -8.15
N THR A 154 7.93 -19.52 -8.26
CA THR A 154 8.53 -20.43 -9.27
C THR A 154 8.21 -20.03 -10.71
N LEU A 155 7.10 -19.30 -10.93
CA LEU A 155 6.67 -18.78 -12.24
C LEU A 155 7.19 -17.34 -12.50
N GLY A 156 8.10 -16.85 -11.67
CA GLY A 156 8.60 -15.48 -11.72
C GLY A 156 7.58 -14.43 -11.26
N PHE A 157 7.95 -13.16 -11.39
CA PHE A 157 7.21 -12.01 -10.82
C PHE A 157 6.66 -11.07 -11.89
N SER A 158 6.30 -11.58 -13.07
CA SER A 158 5.73 -10.76 -14.15
C SER A 158 4.39 -10.14 -13.72
N ASP A 159 4.24 -8.83 -13.84
CA ASP A 159 2.99 -8.09 -13.61
C ASP A 159 2.16 -7.90 -14.90
N LYS A 160 2.52 -8.60 -15.97
CA LYS A 160 1.74 -8.61 -17.22
C LYS A 160 0.37 -9.25 -17.02
N LYS A 161 -0.63 -8.73 -17.74
CA LYS A 161 -2.03 -9.18 -17.58
C LYS A 161 -2.22 -10.61 -18.05
N GLU A 162 -1.61 -10.97 -19.18
CA GLU A 162 -1.66 -12.31 -19.77
C GLU A 162 -1.09 -13.39 -18.85
N ASP A 163 -0.23 -13.00 -17.92
CA ASP A 163 0.37 -13.90 -16.94
C ASP A 163 -0.51 -14.09 -15.70
N CYS A 164 -1.51 -13.25 -15.46
CA CYS A 164 -2.22 -13.21 -14.18
C CYS A 164 -2.91 -14.53 -13.82
N GLU A 165 -3.51 -15.23 -14.79
CA GLU A 165 -4.24 -16.48 -14.54
C GLU A 165 -3.32 -17.70 -14.28
N LYS A 166 -2.01 -17.59 -14.53
CA LYS A 166 -1.05 -18.69 -14.30
C LYS A 166 -0.66 -18.84 -12.83
N TYR A 167 -0.85 -17.80 -12.02
CA TYR A 167 -0.39 -17.78 -10.64
C TYR A 167 -1.34 -18.52 -9.69
N THR A 168 -0.78 -19.03 -8.59
CA THR A 168 -1.56 -19.64 -7.50
C THR A 168 -0.97 -19.20 -6.18
N SER A 169 -1.74 -18.48 -5.38
CA SER A 169 -1.29 -17.96 -4.08
C SER A 169 -1.21 -19.04 -3.01
N LEU A 170 -0.30 -18.86 -2.04
CA LEU A 170 -0.06 -19.84 -0.97
C LEU A 170 -1.01 -19.72 0.23
N ASN A 171 -1.82 -18.66 0.30
CA ASN A 171 -2.72 -18.40 1.43
C ASN A 171 -3.98 -17.64 1.01
N LEU A 172 -4.99 -17.60 1.90
CA LEU A 172 -6.29 -16.98 1.63
C LEU A 172 -6.19 -15.49 1.32
N TYR A 173 -5.26 -14.78 1.99
CA TYR A 173 -5.00 -13.37 1.72
C TYR A 173 -4.52 -13.15 0.28
N GLY A 174 -3.45 -13.84 -0.13
CA GLY A 174 -2.90 -13.77 -1.47
C GLY A 174 -3.94 -14.19 -2.51
N LYS A 175 -4.70 -15.25 -2.23
CA LYS A 175 -5.78 -15.72 -3.08
C LYS A 175 -6.85 -14.64 -3.27
N SER A 176 -7.28 -13.96 -2.21
CA SER A 176 -8.28 -12.89 -2.32
C SER A 176 -7.83 -11.72 -3.19
N LYS A 177 -6.53 -11.39 -3.17
CA LYS A 177 -5.94 -10.36 -4.03
C LYS A 177 -5.85 -10.83 -5.47
N LEU A 178 -5.42 -12.06 -5.70
CA LEU A 178 -5.34 -12.66 -7.04
C LEU A 178 -6.73 -12.83 -7.66
N ASP A 179 -7.72 -13.25 -6.89
CA ASP A 179 -9.11 -13.39 -7.34
C ASP A 179 -9.67 -12.05 -7.81
N PHE A 180 -9.37 -10.95 -7.11
CA PHE A 180 -9.75 -9.61 -7.56
C PHE A 180 -8.98 -9.19 -8.82
N ASP A 181 -7.65 -9.37 -8.87
CA ASP A 181 -6.84 -9.08 -10.07
C ASP A 181 -7.44 -9.81 -11.30
N ILE A 182 -7.68 -11.11 -11.22
CA ILE A 182 -8.28 -11.92 -12.30
C ILE A 182 -9.71 -11.45 -12.62
N TRP A 183 -10.50 -11.10 -11.61
CA TRP A 183 -11.84 -10.57 -11.82
C TRP A 183 -11.83 -9.25 -12.60
N THR A 184 -10.87 -8.35 -12.34
CA THR A 184 -10.77 -7.07 -13.08
C THR A 184 -10.56 -7.28 -14.58
N LEU A 185 -9.77 -8.29 -14.98
CA LEU A 185 -9.53 -8.63 -16.38
C LEU A 185 -10.79 -9.11 -17.12
N LYS A 186 -11.80 -9.56 -16.39
CA LYS A 186 -13.06 -10.07 -16.94
C LYS A 186 -14.12 -8.98 -17.10
N GLN A 187 -13.84 -7.75 -16.65
CA GLN A 187 -14.81 -6.65 -16.68
C GLN A 187 -14.82 -5.93 -18.04
N LYS A 188 -16.03 -5.76 -18.60
CA LYS A 188 -16.24 -5.01 -19.84
C LYS A 188 -16.25 -3.49 -19.63
N VAL A 189 -16.70 -3.06 -18.44
CA VAL A 189 -16.75 -1.65 -18.05
C VAL A 189 -15.74 -1.47 -16.92
N THR A 190 -14.81 -0.55 -17.12
CA THR A 190 -13.68 -0.33 -16.21
C THR A 190 -13.58 1.15 -15.84
N PRO A 191 -12.85 1.49 -14.77
CA PRO A 191 -12.45 2.86 -14.51
C PRO A 191 -11.66 3.44 -15.70
N PRO A 192 -11.69 4.75 -15.95
CA PRO A 192 -10.93 5.37 -17.06
C PRO A 192 -9.43 5.16 -16.93
N THR A 193 -8.96 5.01 -15.70
CA THR A 193 -7.59 4.61 -15.38
C THR A 193 -7.64 3.75 -14.13
N TRP A 194 -7.01 2.58 -14.16
CA TRP A 194 -6.85 1.74 -12.98
C TRP A 194 -5.44 1.19 -12.86
N PHE A 195 -4.97 1.07 -11.62
CA PHE A 195 -3.68 0.46 -11.30
C PHE A 195 -3.82 -0.51 -10.14
N GLY A 196 -3.48 -1.77 -10.38
CA GLY A 196 -3.38 -2.80 -9.33
C GLY A 196 -1.95 -2.91 -8.84
N LEU A 197 -1.69 -2.41 -7.63
CA LEU A 197 -0.34 -2.27 -7.11
C LEU A 197 0.08 -3.52 -6.33
N ARG A 198 0.90 -4.37 -6.92
CA ARG A 198 1.46 -5.57 -6.26
C ARG A 198 2.61 -5.16 -5.36
N TYR A 199 2.27 -4.84 -4.12
CA TYR A 199 3.25 -4.45 -3.11
C TYR A 199 4.13 -5.64 -2.71
N PHE A 200 5.44 -5.43 -2.72
CA PHE A 200 6.43 -6.34 -2.14
C PHE A 200 6.56 -6.06 -0.63
N ASN A 201 7.74 -6.30 -0.02
CA ASN A 201 7.91 -6.20 1.43
C ASN A 201 8.05 -4.74 1.88
N VAL A 202 6.91 -4.07 2.05
CA VAL A 202 6.84 -2.68 2.53
C VAL A 202 7.20 -2.58 4.01
N PHE A 203 8.06 -1.62 4.37
CA PHE A 203 8.38 -1.27 5.76
C PHE A 203 8.47 0.24 5.96
N GLY A 204 8.19 0.73 7.18
CA GLY A 204 8.28 2.16 7.48
C GLY A 204 7.25 2.68 8.50
N GLN A 205 7.13 4.00 8.58
CA GLN A 205 6.31 4.70 9.59
C GLN A 205 4.82 4.33 9.56
N PHE A 206 4.18 4.37 10.73
CA PHE A 206 2.75 4.06 10.94
C PHE A 206 2.36 2.57 10.82
N GLU A 207 3.31 1.62 10.92
CA GLU A 207 2.97 0.19 10.89
C GLU A 207 2.82 -0.49 12.26
N SER A 208 3.02 0.23 13.37
CA SER A 208 3.06 -0.34 14.73
C SER A 208 1.78 -1.06 15.16
N HIS A 209 0.62 -0.63 14.65
CA HIS A 209 -0.68 -1.25 14.92
C HIS A 209 -0.85 -2.63 14.27
N LYS A 210 0.02 -3.02 13.32
CA LYS A 210 -0.06 -4.32 12.64
C LYS A 210 0.29 -5.51 13.53
N GLY A 211 0.80 -5.28 14.75
CA GLY A 211 1.17 -6.33 15.69
C GLY A 211 2.13 -7.34 15.06
N GLY A 212 1.79 -8.62 15.09
CA GLY A 212 2.60 -9.69 14.49
C GLY A 212 2.87 -9.53 12.99
N GLN A 213 2.05 -8.76 12.26
CA GLN A 213 2.19 -8.52 10.81
C GLN A 213 3.02 -7.26 10.47
N ALA A 214 3.58 -6.57 11.47
CA ALA A 214 4.54 -5.48 11.24
C ALA A 214 5.84 -6.01 10.59
N SER A 215 6.61 -5.13 9.96
CA SER A 215 7.85 -5.47 9.28
C SER A 215 8.90 -6.02 10.25
N MET A 216 9.85 -6.80 9.71
CA MET A 216 11.02 -7.23 10.49
C MET A 216 11.93 -6.07 10.89
N VAL A 217 11.79 -4.88 10.28
CA VAL A 217 12.50 -3.69 10.75
C VAL A 217 11.91 -3.21 12.08
N PHE A 218 10.58 -3.15 12.18
CA PHE A 218 9.89 -2.83 13.43
C PHE A 218 10.14 -3.88 14.52
N HIS A 219 9.98 -5.17 14.19
CA HIS A 219 10.24 -6.25 15.13
C HIS A 219 11.71 -6.32 15.54
N GLY A 220 12.62 -6.17 14.57
CA GLY A 220 14.07 -6.15 14.81
C GLY A 220 14.48 -5.02 15.73
N TYR A 221 13.95 -3.81 15.52
CA TYR A 221 14.18 -2.68 16.43
C TYR A 221 13.73 -2.99 17.86
N ASN A 222 12.51 -3.48 18.04
CA ASN A 222 11.97 -3.78 19.36
C ASN A 222 12.71 -4.93 20.06
N GLN A 223 13.12 -5.96 19.31
CA GLN A 223 13.89 -7.09 19.86
C GLN A 223 15.31 -6.66 20.23
N ALA A 224 16.01 -5.94 19.33
CA ALA A 224 17.36 -5.45 19.59
C ALA A 224 17.40 -4.52 20.82
N THR A 225 16.49 -3.54 20.90
CA THR A 225 16.45 -2.60 22.03
C THR A 225 16.06 -3.26 23.35
N ARG A 226 15.23 -4.30 23.34
CA ARG A 226 14.77 -4.99 24.55
C ARG A 226 15.71 -6.09 25.04
N THR A 227 16.29 -6.86 24.12
CA THR A 227 17.05 -8.09 24.46
C THR A 227 18.45 -8.12 23.89
N GLY A 228 18.86 -7.11 23.12
CA GLY A 228 20.17 -7.08 22.45
C GLY A 228 20.32 -8.05 21.28
N LYS A 229 19.23 -8.69 20.83
CA LYS A 229 19.24 -9.75 19.82
C LYS A 229 18.06 -9.62 18.86
N ILE A 230 18.23 -10.05 17.61
CA ILE A 230 17.15 -10.20 16.63
C ILE A 230 16.96 -11.69 16.33
N LYS A 231 15.72 -12.17 16.39
CA LYS A 231 15.35 -13.54 16.04
C LYS A 231 14.93 -13.62 14.58
N LEU A 232 15.56 -14.51 13.83
CA LEU A 232 15.22 -14.83 12.44
C LEU A 232 14.83 -16.31 12.33
N PHE A 233 14.07 -16.66 11.29
CA PHE A 233 13.71 -18.05 11.08
C PHE A 233 14.87 -18.87 10.51
N GLU A 234 14.95 -20.12 10.95
CA GLU A 234 15.66 -21.17 10.22
C GLU A 234 15.04 -21.36 8.82
N SER A 235 15.81 -21.97 7.92
CA SER A 235 15.34 -22.22 6.57
C SER A 235 14.43 -23.44 6.49
N ASN A 236 13.35 -23.31 5.73
CA ASN A 236 12.49 -24.44 5.32
C ASN A 236 12.89 -25.01 3.95
N SER A 237 14.02 -24.58 3.38
CA SER A 237 14.48 -24.94 2.05
C SER A 237 15.96 -25.28 2.05
N LEU A 238 16.34 -26.31 1.28
CA LEU A 238 17.75 -26.67 1.07
C LEU A 238 18.53 -25.62 0.26
N GLN A 239 17.84 -24.71 -0.42
CA GLN A 239 18.47 -23.68 -1.25
C GLN A 239 18.97 -22.48 -0.42
N TYR A 240 18.39 -22.26 0.76
CA TYR A 240 18.69 -21.10 1.59
C TYR A 240 19.22 -21.56 2.94
N LYS A 241 20.26 -20.90 3.45
CA LYS A 241 20.68 -21.03 4.84
C LYS A 241 19.73 -20.23 5.76
N ALA A 242 19.84 -20.41 7.07
CA ALA A 242 19.05 -19.65 8.03
C ALA A 242 19.23 -18.13 7.83
N GLY A 243 18.13 -17.39 7.74
CA GLY A 243 18.11 -15.95 7.45
C GLY A 243 18.53 -15.53 6.03
N GLU A 244 18.91 -16.46 5.15
CA GLU A 244 19.35 -16.16 3.77
C GLU A 244 18.21 -16.18 2.74
N GLN A 245 16.96 -16.38 3.18
CA GLN A 245 15.80 -16.19 2.31
C GLN A 245 15.73 -14.73 1.88
N LEU A 246 15.37 -14.49 0.62
CA LEU A 246 15.47 -13.18 -0.01
C LEU A 246 14.10 -12.52 -0.15
N ARG A 247 14.06 -11.20 0.05
CA ARG A 247 12.90 -10.35 -0.16
C ARG A 247 13.28 -9.05 -0.82
N ASP A 248 12.33 -8.50 -1.56
CA ASP A 248 12.42 -7.15 -2.10
C ASP A 248 11.79 -6.19 -1.08
N PHE A 249 12.65 -5.55 -0.29
CA PHE A 249 12.24 -4.64 0.78
C PHE A 249 12.10 -3.21 0.26
N VAL A 250 10.88 -2.70 0.22
CA VAL A 250 10.59 -1.35 -0.25
C VAL A 250 10.25 -0.42 0.92
N TYR A 251 10.88 0.74 0.97
CA TYR A 251 10.59 1.73 2.00
C TYR A 251 9.27 2.46 1.68
N ILE A 252 8.47 2.73 2.71
CA ILE A 252 7.13 3.29 2.54
C ILE A 252 7.11 4.60 1.74
N ASP A 253 8.11 5.48 1.92
CA ASP A 253 8.13 6.75 1.19
C ASP A 253 8.21 6.56 -0.32
N ASP A 254 9.00 5.59 -0.80
CA ASP A 254 9.10 5.31 -2.24
C ASP A 254 7.77 4.83 -2.81
N LEU A 255 7.08 3.94 -2.09
CA LEU A 255 5.76 3.46 -2.47
C LEU A 255 4.76 4.63 -2.59
N ILE A 256 4.86 5.60 -1.69
CA ILE A 256 3.98 6.76 -1.65
C ILE A 256 4.28 7.73 -2.79
N GLU A 257 5.56 8.03 -3.09
CA GLU A 257 5.91 8.86 -4.25
C GLU A 257 5.40 8.22 -5.55
N VAL A 258 5.61 6.91 -5.74
CA VAL A 258 5.09 6.19 -6.90
C VAL A 258 3.56 6.25 -6.95
N THR A 259 2.88 6.13 -5.80
CA THR A 259 1.41 6.29 -5.73
C THR A 259 0.98 7.70 -6.16
N MET A 260 1.68 8.75 -5.75
CA MET A 260 1.38 10.13 -6.17
C MET A 260 1.60 10.33 -7.67
N ASP A 261 2.65 9.74 -8.24
CA ASP A 261 2.89 9.77 -9.68
C ASP A 261 1.76 9.11 -10.48
N LEU A 262 1.26 7.96 -10.00
CA LEU A 262 0.12 7.27 -10.63
C LEU A 262 -1.18 8.05 -10.48
N ILE A 263 -1.39 8.75 -9.36
CA ILE A 263 -2.51 9.70 -9.22
C ILE A 263 -2.38 10.81 -10.25
N ARG A 264 -1.24 11.49 -10.31
CA ARG A 264 -0.97 12.58 -11.28
C ARG A 264 -1.20 12.12 -12.72
N MET A 265 -0.71 10.93 -13.07
CA MET A 265 -0.91 10.31 -14.38
C MET A 265 -2.41 10.10 -14.66
N SER A 266 -3.15 9.57 -13.70
CA SER A 266 -4.59 9.33 -13.82
C SER A 266 -5.39 10.62 -14.01
N ILE A 267 -5.07 11.66 -13.25
CA ILE A 267 -5.71 12.99 -13.36
C ILE A 267 -5.40 13.63 -14.72
N THR A 268 -4.13 13.59 -15.13
CA THR A 268 -3.70 14.13 -16.43
C THR A 268 -4.40 13.42 -17.57
N ARG A 269 -4.46 12.09 -17.56
CA ARG A 269 -5.13 11.30 -18.60
C ARG A 269 -6.63 11.57 -18.65
N LYS A 270 -7.28 11.75 -17.50
CA LYS A 270 -8.70 12.12 -17.43
C LYS A 270 -8.99 13.48 -18.07
N LYS A 271 -8.08 14.46 -17.92
CA LYS A 271 -8.20 15.79 -18.54
C LYS A 271 -7.81 15.80 -20.02
N SER A 272 -6.77 15.05 -20.38
CA SER A 272 -6.14 15.03 -21.69
C SER A 272 -5.85 13.58 -22.14
N PRO A 273 -6.85 12.82 -22.64
CA PRO A 273 -6.72 11.40 -22.93
C PRO A 273 -5.60 11.02 -23.91
N ASN A 274 -5.24 11.94 -24.82
CA ASN A 274 -4.23 11.71 -25.85
C ASN A 274 -2.79 11.92 -25.35
N GLN A 275 -2.60 12.48 -24.14
CA GLN A 275 -1.27 12.77 -23.61
C GLN A 275 -0.61 11.56 -22.95
N ILE A 276 -1.41 10.62 -22.43
CA ILE A 276 -0.94 9.42 -21.73
C ILE A 276 -1.63 8.20 -22.34
N SER A 277 -0.85 7.37 -23.02
CA SER A 277 -1.31 6.08 -23.53
C SER A 277 -1.13 5.00 -22.46
N LEU A 278 -2.22 4.35 -22.08
CA LEU A 278 -2.20 3.16 -21.21
C LEU A 278 -2.97 2.03 -21.90
N PRO A 279 -2.43 0.81 -21.98
CA PRO A 279 -3.12 -0.33 -22.56
C PRO A 279 -4.43 -0.63 -21.81
N GLU A 280 -5.56 -0.59 -22.53
CA GLU A 280 -6.89 -1.04 -22.04
C GLU A 280 -7.27 -0.42 -20.68
N ASN A 281 -6.98 0.87 -20.52
CA ASN A 281 -7.31 1.68 -19.34
C ASN A 281 -6.61 1.32 -18.02
N GLY A 282 -5.72 0.33 -17.97
CA GLY A 282 -5.03 0.06 -16.71
C GLY A 282 -4.07 -1.12 -16.75
N LEU A 283 -3.30 -1.26 -15.67
CA LEU A 283 -2.19 -2.20 -15.56
C LEU A 283 -2.09 -2.75 -14.13
N PHE A 284 -1.55 -3.96 -13.98
CA PHE A 284 -0.94 -4.34 -12.71
C PHE A 284 0.50 -3.81 -12.71
N LEU A 285 0.97 -3.37 -11.54
CA LEU A 285 2.29 -2.82 -11.36
C LEU A 285 2.94 -3.43 -10.13
N ASN A 286 4.10 -4.04 -10.31
CA ASN A 286 4.97 -4.38 -9.21
C ASN A 286 5.52 -3.12 -8.56
N ILE A 287 5.34 -3.02 -7.24
CA ILE A 287 5.89 -1.96 -6.43
C ILE A 287 6.88 -2.57 -5.44
N GLY A 288 8.14 -2.58 -5.87
CA GLY A 288 9.33 -3.00 -5.13
C GLY A 288 10.55 -2.25 -5.67
N ARG A 289 11.75 -2.64 -5.24
CA ARG A 289 13.02 -2.07 -5.71
C ARG A 289 13.62 -2.80 -6.90
N GLY A 290 13.18 -4.02 -7.17
CA GLY A 290 13.86 -4.93 -8.10
C GLY A 290 15.20 -5.43 -7.57
N VAL A 291 15.40 -5.39 -6.25
CA VAL A 291 16.60 -5.89 -5.57
C VAL A 291 16.17 -6.75 -4.39
N ALA A 292 16.54 -8.03 -4.43
CA ALA A 292 16.26 -8.97 -3.36
C ALA A 292 17.43 -9.05 -2.37
N GLU A 293 17.14 -8.86 -1.09
CA GLU A 293 18.12 -8.87 0.01
C GLU A 293 17.68 -9.85 1.10
N SER A 294 18.64 -10.38 1.88
CA SER A 294 18.36 -11.40 2.88
C SER A 294 17.81 -10.82 4.19
N TRP A 295 17.16 -11.65 5.00
CA TRP A 295 16.79 -11.27 6.36
C TRP A 295 18.02 -10.97 7.23
N ASN A 296 19.13 -11.67 7.02
CA ASN A 296 20.40 -11.37 7.67
C ASN A 296 20.88 -9.95 7.33
N THR A 297 20.80 -9.56 6.05
CA THR A 297 21.11 -8.19 5.62
C THR A 297 20.22 -7.18 6.33
N LEU A 298 18.90 -7.41 6.36
CA LEU A 298 17.96 -6.54 7.06
C LEU A 298 18.29 -6.41 8.56
N ALA A 299 18.53 -7.52 9.25
CA ALA A 299 18.85 -7.52 10.67
C ALA A 299 20.15 -6.76 10.96
N LYS A 300 21.17 -6.93 10.11
CA LYS A 300 22.42 -6.17 10.18
C LYS A 300 22.20 -4.67 9.99
N GLU A 301 21.36 -4.25 9.05
CA GLU A 301 21.05 -2.84 8.85
C GLU A 301 20.28 -2.25 10.05
N VAL A 302 19.43 -3.03 10.72
CA VAL A 302 18.77 -2.61 11.97
C VAL A 302 19.78 -2.40 13.09
N PHE A 303 20.70 -3.35 13.31
CA PHE A 303 21.78 -3.19 14.29
C PHE A 303 22.67 -1.99 13.98
N SER A 304 23.03 -1.81 12.70
CA SER A 304 23.81 -0.66 12.25
C SER A 304 23.08 0.66 12.51
N ALA A 305 21.78 0.74 12.27
CA ALA A 305 20.99 1.95 12.53
C ALA A 305 20.91 2.28 14.02
N LEU A 306 20.93 1.27 14.89
CA LEU A 306 20.97 1.39 16.35
C LEU A 306 22.37 1.62 16.92
N SER A 307 23.43 1.55 16.11
CA SER A 307 24.83 1.54 16.58
C SER A 307 25.10 0.42 17.59
N MET A 308 24.49 -0.75 17.39
CA MET A 308 24.62 -1.93 18.23
C MET A 308 25.42 -3.03 17.52
N PRO A 309 26.17 -3.88 18.24
CA PRO A 309 26.82 -5.05 17.65
C PRO A 309 25.77 -6.04 17.14
N GLU A 310 26.06 -6.70 16.03
CA GLU A 310 25.18 -7.70 15.44
C GLU A 310 25.02 -8.92 16.37
N SER A 311 23.77 -9.31 16.63
CA SER A 311 23.45 -10.53 17.39
C SER A 311 22.16 -11.17 16.89
N ILE A 312 22.30 -12.18 16.05
CA ILE A 312 21.17 -12.89 15.43
C ILE A 312 21.01 -14.27 16.07
N GLU A 313 19.78 -14.61 16.45
CA GLU A 313 19.38 -15.94 16.93
C GLU A 313 18.44 -16.56 15.90
N TYR A 314 18.74 -17.78 15.44
CA TYR A 314 17.85 -18.49 14.54
C TYR A 314 16.88 -19.36 15.33
N ILE A 315 15.60 -19.28 14.99
CA ILE A 315 14.53 -20.05 15.63
C ILE A 315 13.76 -20.88 14.58
N PRO A 316 13.20 -22.05 14.94
CA PRO A 316 12.39 -22.83 14.02
C PRO A 316 11.24 -22.01 13.43
N MET A 317 10.97 -22.20 12.14
CA MET A 317 9.82 -21.56 11.49
C MET A 317 8.52 -22.17 12.04
N PRO A 318 7.52 -21.36 12.43
CA PRO A 318 6.24 -21.88 12.91
C PRO A 318 5.51 -22.75 11.88
N ASP A 319 4.88 -23.84 12.32
CA ASP A 319 4.16 -24.79 11.46
C ASP A 319 3.04 -24.15 10.64
N ASN A 320 2.39 -23.12 11.20
CA ASN A 320 1.33 -22.38 10.53
C ASN A 320 1.85 -21.42 9.44
N ILE A 321 3.16 -21.17 9.36
CA ILE A 321 3.79 -20.28 8.37
C ILE A 321 4.54 -21.09 7.31
N ILE A 322 5.15 -22.22 7.69
CA ILE A 322 6.13 -22.93 6.86
C ILE A 322 5.64 -23.33 5.46
N LYS A 323 4.35 -23.67 5.33
CA LYS A 323 3.73 -24.07 4.05
C LYS A 323 3.33 -22.90 3.16
N GLN A 324 3.24 -21.70 3.73
CA GLN A 324 2.80 -20.48 3.06
C GLN A 324 3.90 -19.43 2.92
N TYR A 325 5.15 -19.81 3.23
CA TYR A 325 6.30 -18.94 3.24
C TYR A 325 6.96 -18.86 1.86
N GLN A 326 6.99 -17.66 1.27
CA GLN A 326 7.76 -17.41 0.05
C GLN A 326 9.25 -17.43 0.40
N ASN A 327 10.13 -18.16 -0.30
CA ASN A 327 11.57 -18.10 0.01
C ASN A 327 12.31 -17.00 -0.75
N TYR A 328 11.72 -16.52 -1.84
CA TYR A 328 12.27 -15.51 -2.72
C TYR A 328 11.17 -14.62 -3.27
N THR A 329 11.40 -13.31 -3.31
CA THR A 329 10.57 -12.34 -4.04
C THR A 329 11.46 -11.23 -4.60
N CYS A 330 11.28 -10.87 -5.87
CA CYS A 330 11.98 -9.73 -6.49
C CYS A 330 11.08 -9.08 -7.54
N ALA A 331 10.85 -7.76 -7.44
CA ALA A 331 9.98 -7.07 -8.36
C ALA A 331 10.60 -6.97 -9.76
N ASP A 332 9.87 -7.37 -10.79
CA ASP A 332 10.17 -6.94 -12.15
C ASP A 332 9.52 -5.58 -12.37
N LEU A 333 10.33 -4.53 -12.53
CA LEU A 333 9.87 -3.15 -12.68
C LEU A 333 9.63 -2.75 -14.14
N SER A 334 9.79 -3.67 -15.10
CA SER A 334 9.73 -3.37 -16.53
C SER A 334 8.42 -2.66 -16.93
N THR A 335 7.27 -3.11 -16.42
CA THR A 335 5.97 -2.49 -16.71
C THR A 335 5.87 -1.10 -16.11
N LEU A 336 6.32 -0.90 -14.86
CA LEU A 336 6.37 0.41 -14.20
C LEU A 336 7.25 1.40 -14.98
N ARG A 337 8.42 0.96 -15.47
CA ARG A 337 9.31 1.80 -16.29
C ARG A 337 8.71 2.11 -17.65
N SER A 338 8.00 1.16 -18.26
CA SER A 338 7.40 1.33 -19.59
C SER A 338 6.37 2.46 -19.67
N ILE A 339 5.70 2.77 -18.55
CA ILE A 339 4.75 3.88 -18.45
C ILE A 339 5.38 5.22 -18.03
N GLY A 340 6.72 5.29 -18.01
CA GLY A 340 7.46 6.52 -17.74
C GLY A 340 7.70 6.83 -16.25
N ILE A 341 7.40 5.89 -15.34
CA ILE A 341 7.74 6.06 -13.92
C ILE A 341 9.20 5.65 -13.70
N SER A 342 10.08 6.64 -13.60
CA SER A 342 11.53 6.47 -13.36
C SER A 342 11.92 6.71 -11.90
N HIS A 343 11.01 6.50 -10.95
CA HIS A 343 11.30 6.66 -9.51
C HIS A 343 12.48 5.77 -9.09
N GLU A 344 13.52 6.37 -8.53
CA GLU A 344 14.68 5.68 -7.99
C GLU A 344 14.42 5.36 -6.52
N PHE A 345 14.37 4.06 -6.21
CA PHE A 345 14.03 3.59 -4.87
C PHE A 345 15.24 3.64 -3.94
N VAL A 346 15.03 4.02 -2.68
CA VAL A 346 16.12 4.08 -1.70
C VAL A 346 16.61 2.68 -1.34
N SER A 347 17.88 2.58 -0.94
CA SER A 347 18.46 1.30 -0.49
C SER A 347 17.85 0.83 0.84
N LEU A 348 17.93 -0.49 1.11
CA LEU A 348 17.47 -1.08 2.39
C LEU A 348 18.11 -0.36 3.58
N LYS A 349 19.43 -0.18 3.52
CA LYS A 349 20.19 0.57 4.53
C LYS A 349 19.63 1.96 4.78
N ALA A 350 19.40 2.74 3.72
CA ALA A 350 18.90 4.11 3.84
C ALA A 350 17.48 4.14 4.43
N GLY A 351 16.59 3.27 3.94
CA GLY A 351 15.23 3.14 4.45
C GLY A 351 15.19 2.69 5.91
N VAL A 352 15.95 1.66 6.28
CA VAL A 352 16.05 1.15 7.67
C VAL A 352 16.61 2.22 8.60
N THR A 353 17.70 2.88 8.19
CA THR A 353 18.31 3.97 8.97
C THR A 353 17.30 5.08 9.22
N LYS A 354 16.60 5.54 8.17
CA LYS A 354 15.59 6.57 8.31
C LYS A 354 14.45 6.12 9.22
N TYR A 355 13.92 4.92 9.02
CA TYR A 355 12.82 4.41 9.81
C TYR A 355 13.17 4.29 11.30
N VAL A 356 14.28 3.64 11.61
CA VAL A 356 14.76 3.45 12.99
C VAL A 356 15.06 4.79 13.65
N GLN A 357 15.89 5.63 13.03
CA GLN A 357 16.43 6.83 13.69
C GLN A 357 15.45 8.01 13.70
N LYS A 358 14.63 8.18 12.66
CA LYS A 358 13.71 9.31 12.57
C LYS A 358 12.32 9.03 13.14
N HIS A 359 11.90 7.77 13.19
CA HIS A 359 10.54 7.42 13.65
C HIS A 359 10.56 6.57 14.90
N LEU A 360 11.15 5.37 14.86
CA LEU A 360 11.06 4.42 15.99
C LEU A 360 11.75 4.93 17.26
N MET A 361 12.97 5.47 17.15
CA MET A 361 13.69 6.07 18.29
C MET A 361 13.00 7.31 18.85
N ARG A 362 12.08 7.92 18.09
CA ARG A 362 11.29 9.08 18.51
C ARG A 362 9.89 8.70 19.00
N GLY A 363 9.55 7.41 19.04
CA GLY A 363 8.25 6.91 19.47
C GLY A 363 7.09 7.22 18.51
N GLN A 364 7.39 7.43 17.22
CA GLN A 364 6.42 7.75 16.17
C GLN A 364 5.85 6.50 15.50
#